data_AF-A0A366ZJN5-F1
#
_entry.id   AF-A0A366ZJN5-F1
#
_cell.length_a   1.000
_cell.length_b   1.000
_cell.length_c   1.000
_cell.angle_alpha   90.00
_cell.angle_beta   90.00
_cell.angle_gamma   90.00
#
_symmetry.space_group_name_H-M   'P 1'
#
loop_
_entity.id
_entity.type
_entity.pdbx_description
1 polymer ?
#
loop_
_entity_poly.entity_id
_entity_poly.type
_entity_poly.pdbx_seq_one_letter_code
_entity_poly.pdbx_strand_id
1 'polypeptide(L)' 'MYVETVVQINDRDTYQASVRLRTAVVSNRPPVDALVRFSPAGWLTMKPLAGGRGSVVSAAEVFDVTNLERVQSLDQ' A
#
# COMPACT_ATOMS: atom_id res chain seq x y z
N MET A 1 -17.47 1.38 3.99
CA MET A 1 -17.55 1.37 2.51
C MET A 1 -16.18 1.00 1.99
N TYR A 2 -15.99 -0.23 1.48
CA TYR A 2 -14.75 -0.64 0.83
C TYR A 2 -14.92 -0.42 -0.67
N VAL A 3 -14.12 0.46 -1.25
CA VAL A 3 -14.12 0.70 -2.69
C VAL A 3 -13.09 -0.25 -3.30
N GLU A 4 -13.56 -1.31 -3.96
CA GLU A 4 -12.72 -2.11 -4.86
C GLU A 4 -12.49 -1.30 -6.13
N THR A 5 -11.41 -0.53 -6.18
CA THR A 5 -10.92 0.07 -7.42
C THR A 5 -9.67 -0.69 -7.86
N VAL A 6 -9.64 -1.12 -9.12
CA VAL A 6 -8.46 -1.71 -9.74
C VAL A 6 -7.49 -0.56 -10.01
N VAL A 7 -6.70 -0.19 -9.01
CA VAL A 7 -5.71 0.87 -9.19
C VAL A 7 -4.53 0.32 -9.98
N GLN A 8 -4.31 0.86 -11.18
CA GLN A 8 -3.04 0.70 -11.87
C GLN A 8 -1.97 1.47 -11.09
N ILE A 9 -1.12 0.70 -10.42
CA ILE A 9 0.10 1.18 -9.78
C ILE A 9 1.08 1.50 -10.91
N ASN A 10 1.41 2.79 -11.09
CA ASN A 10 2.34 3.27 -12.11
C ASN A 10 3.73 3.42 -11.47
N ASP A 11 4.76 2.82 -12.09
CA ASP A 11 6.09 2.67 -11.51
C ASP A 11 6.72 3.99 -11.03
N ARG A 12 6.41 5.12 -11.69
CA ARG A 12 7.05 6.42 -11.39
C ARG A 12 6.83 6.92 -9.95
N ASP A 13 5.69 6.60 -9.33
CA ASP A 13 5.30 7.03 -7.97
C ASP A 13 4.94 5.84 -7.06
N THR A 14 5.48 4.68 -7.39
CA THR A 14 5.25 3.43 -6.65
C THR A 14 6.42 3.13 -5.73
N TYR A 15 6.06 2.70 -4.52
CA TYR A 15 7.02 2.26 -3.52
C TYR A 15 6.72 0.82 -3.15
N GLN A 16 7.74 0.01 -2.94
CA GLN A 16 7.60 -1.22 -2.18
C GLN A 16 7.69 -0.87 -0.70
N ALA A 17 6.77 -1.38 0.11
CA ALA A 17 6.75 -1.09 1.55
C ALA A 17 6.02 -2.19 2.33
N SER A 18 6.30 -2.25 3.63
CA SER A 18 5.51 -3.02 4.59
C SER A 18 4.44 -2.11 5.20
N VAL A 19 3.16 -2.42 4.99
CA VAL A 19 2.03 -1.62 5.47
C VAL A 19 1.35 -2.34 6.63
N ARG A 20 1.17 -1.68 7.77
CA ARG A 20 0.35 -2.20 8.87
C ARG A 20 -0.91 -1.38 9.03
N LEU A 21 -2.05 -2.04 8.98
CA LEU A 21 -3.36 -1.42 9.25
C LEU A 21 -3.66 -1.45 10.75
N ARG A 22 -4.42 -0.47 11.25
CA ARG A 22 -4.84 -0.42 12.67
C ARG A 22 -5.59 -1.68 13.09
N THR A 23 -6.47 -2.18 12.24
CA THR A 23 -7.20 -3.43 12.48
C THR A 23 -6.25 -4.63 12.59
N ALA A 24 -5.16 -4.64 11.82
CA ALA A 24 -4.13 -5.67 11.91
C ALA A 24 -3.34 -5.58 13.23
N VAL A 25 -3.06 -4.37 13.73
CA VAL A 25 -2.45 -4.17 15.05
C VAL A 25 -3.31 -4.75 16.17
N VAL A 26 -4.60 -4.40 16.20
CA VAL A 26 -5.55 -4.88 17.22
C VAL A 26 -5.68 -6.41 17.17
N SER A 27 -5.64 -7.01 15.98
CA SER A 27 -5.72 -8.46 15.81
C SER A 27 -4.36 -9.18 15.86
N ASN A 28 -3.28 -8.50 16.24
CA ASN A 28 -1.90 -9.01 16.23
C ASN A 28 -1.48 -9.71 14.91
N ARG A 29 -1.92 -9.16 13.77
CA ARG A 29 -1.53 -9.63 12.44
C ARG A 29 -0.23 -8.95 11.99
N PRO A 30 0.60 -9.66 11.19
CA PRO A 30 1.82 -9.08 10.64
C PRO A 30 1.49 -7.95 9.64
N PRO A 31 2.45 -7.04 9.37
CA PRO A 31 2.37 -6.12 8.24
C PRO A 31 2.22 -6.85 6.91
N VAL A 32 1.65 -6.17 5.92
CA VAL A 32 1.51 -6.66 4.56
C VAL A 32 2.54 -5.98 3.68
N ASP A 33 3.43 -6.77 3.09
CA ASP A 33 4.33 -6.25 2.06
C ASP A 33 3.55 -5.98 0.78
N ALA A 34 3.63 -4.76 0.28
CA ALA A 34 2.82 -4.27 -0.82
C ALA A 34 3.57 -3.26 -1.68
N LEU A 35 3.17 -3.20 -2.95
CA LEU A 35 3.37 -2.00 -3.76
C LEU A 35 2.36 -0.95 -3.29
N VAL A 36 2.84 0.22 -2.92
CA VAL A 36 2.02 1.32 -2.43
C VAL A 36 2.19 2.56 -3.29
N ARG A 37 1.08 3.29 -3.42
CA ARG A 37 1.05 4.62 -4.02
C ARG A 37 0.22 5.52 -3.14
N PHE A 38 0.85 6.62 -2.71
CA PHE A 38 0.15 7.70 -2.04
C PHE A 38 -0.75 8.37 -3.08
N SER A 39 -2.07 8.16 -2.92
CA SER A 39 -3.09 8.74 -3.79
C SER A 39 -3.44 10.15 -3.24
N PRO A 40 -4.47 10.89 -3.72
CA PRO A 40 -4.79 12.21 -3.17
C PRO A 40 -4.80 12.22 -1.64
N ALA A 41 -4.48 13.36 -1.03
CA ALA A 41 -4.24 13.49 0.41
C ALA A 41 -5.26 12.70 1.24
N GLY A 42 -4.76 11.81 2.09
CA GLY A 42 -5.59 10.97 2.98
C GLY A 42 -5.88 9.56 2.48
N TRP A 43 -5.37 9.13 1.32
CA TRP A 43 -5.56 7.78 0.79
C TRP A 43 -4.25 7.08 0.42
N LEU A 44 -4.19 5.79 0.69
CA LEU A 44 -3.10 4.89 0.31
C LEU A 44 -3.68 3.80 -0.60
N THR A 45 -3.18 3.73 -1.83
CA THR A 45 -3.37 2.55 -2.66
C THR A 45 -2.32 1.52 -2.28
N MET A 46 -2.71 0.26 -2.10
CA MET A 46 -1.77 -0.83 -1.87
C MET A 46 -2.15 -2.09 -2.68
N LYS A 47 -1.14 -2.82 -3.16
CA LYS A 47 -1.28 -4.14 -3.80
C LYS A 47 -0.31 -5.12 -3.13
N PRO A 48 -0.80 -6.16 -2.46
CA PRO A 48 0.07 -7.14 -1.79
C PRO A 48 1.05 -7.80 -2.75
N LEU A 49 2.31 -7.96 -2.31
CA LEU A 49 3.36 -8.66 -3.07
C LEU A 49 3.11 -10.17 -3.14
N ALA A 50 2.50 -10.73 -2.10
CA ALA A 50 2.13 -12.16 -2.04
C ALA A 50 1.02 -12.56 -3.04
N GLY A 51 0.59 -11.63 -3.90
CA GLY A 51 -0.56 -11.79 -4.78
C GLY A 51 -1.85 -11.31 -4.14
N GLY A 52 -2.80 -10.88 -4.96
CA GLY A 52 -4.08 -10.34 -4.50
C GLY A 52 -4.55 -9.14 -5.31
N ARG A 53 -5.75 -8.67 -4.98
CA ARG A 53 -6.32 -7.46 -5.57
C ARG A 53 -5.69 -6.22 -4.96
N GLY A 54 -5.54 -5.18 -5.78
CA GLY A 54 -5.24 -3.84 -5.27
C GLY A 54 -6.40 -3.32 -4.41
N SER A 55 -6.09 -2.56 -3.38
CA SER A 55 -7.06 -1.93 -2.51
C SER A 55 -6.69 -0.47 -2.27
N VAL A 56 -7.70 0.34 -1.96
CA VAL A 56 -7.52 1.72 -1.51
C VAL A 56 -7.97 1.79 -0.06
N VAL A 57 -7.06 2.20 0.80
CA VAL A 57 -7.30 2.35 2.24
C VAL A 57 -7.14 3.81 2.64
N SER A 58 -7.94 4.24 3.61
CA SER A 58 -7.74 5.57 4.20
C SER A 58 -6.42 5.60 4.93
N ALA A 59 -5.67 6.71 4.82
CA ALA A 59 -4.46 6.93 5.61
C ALA A 59 -4.74 6.92 7.12
N ALA A 60 -5.98 7.21 7.54
CA ALA A 60 -6.38 7.10 8.94
C ALA A 60 -6.38 5.64 9.45
N GLU A 61 -6.62 4.67 8.56
CA GLU A 61 -6.60 3.23 8.87
C GLU A 61 -5.18 2.64 8.86
N VAL A 62 -4.22 3.37 8.29
CA VAL A 62 -2.81 2.98 8.28
C VAL A 62 -2.23 3.32 9.65
N PHE A 63 -1.64 2.31 10.30
CA PHE A 63 -0.93 2.50 11.56
C PHE A 63 0.50 2.95 11.30
N ASP A 64 1.23 2.20 10.45
CA ASP A 64 2.55 2.56 9.99
C ASP A 64 2.83 2.02 8.57
N VAL A 65 3.83 2.63 7.93
CA VAL A 65 4.44 2.19 6.67
C VAL A 65 5.94 2.18 6.89
N THR A 66 6.57 1.02 6.70
CA THR A 66 8.01 0.83 6.92
C THR A 66 8.67 0.23 5.68
N ASN A 67 10.00 0.21 5.64
CA ASN A 67 10.80 -0.33 4.54
C ASN A 67 10.41 0.27 3.18
N LEU A 68 10.18 1.60 3.16
CA LEU A 68 9.75 2.30 1.96
C LEU A 68 10.89 2.39 0.95
N GLU A 69 10.81 1.62 -0.12
CA GLU A 69 11.77 1.61 -1.21
C GLU A 69 11.08 2.05 -2.50
N ARG A 70 11.63 3.04 -3.18
CA ARG A 70 11.07 3.48 -4.46
C ARG A 70 11.31 2.39 -5.50
N VAL A 71 10.25 1.97 -6.18
CA VAL A 71 10.39 1.14 -7.38
C VAL A 71 10.92 2.07 -8.47
N GLN A 72 12.24 2.17 -8.61
CA GLN A 72 12.80 2.87 -9.76
C GLN A 72 12.38 2.11 -11.03
N SER A 73 11.77 2.78 -12.00
CA SER A 73 12.04 2.39 -13.37
C SER A 73 13.55 2.58 -13.54
N LEU A 74 14.28 1.48 -13.64
CA LEU A 74 15.60 1.49 -14.25
C LEU A 74 15.40 1.90 -15.71
N ASP A 75 15.19 3.19 -15.96
CA ASP A 75 15.43 3.76 -17.29
C ASP A 75 16.95 3.75 -17.47
N GLN A 76 17.47 2.60 -17.92
CA GLN A 76 18.74 2.49 -18.63
C GLN A 76 18.47 2.45 -20.13
#